data_AF-A0A060Z619-F1
#
_entry.id   AF-A0A060Z619-F1
#
_cell.length_a   1.000
_cell.length_b   1.000
_cell.length_c   1.000
_cell.angle_alpha   90.00
_cell.angle_beta   90.00
_cell.angle_gamma   90.00
#
_symmetry.space_group_name_H-M   'P 1'
#
loop_
_entity.id
_entity.type
_entity.pdbx_description
1 polymer ?
#
loop_
_entity_poly.entity_id
_entity_poly.type
_entity_poly.pdbx_seq_one_letter_code
_entity_poly.pdbx_strand_id
1 'polypeptide(L)'
;SRVDFLQLMIDSQKDNDTKTGGEPTKALTDHEILSQAMIFIFAGYETSSSTMSFLAYNLATNPHTMTKLQEEIDTVFPNKAPIQYEALMQMDYLDCVLNESLRLYPVMLRLERVAKKTVEINGIVIPKDCIVLVPTWTLHRDPEIWSDPEEFKPERFSKENKESIDPYTYMPFGAGPRNCIGMRFALIMIKLAMVEILQSFTFSVCDETEVRRSHEQTEYDINKHQYLFQHGHHLF
;
A
#
# COMPACT_ATOMS: atom_id res chain seq x y z
N SER A 1 -24.08 -23.85 5.32
CA SER A 1 -23.87 -22.39 5.22
C SER A 1 -22.37 -22.12 5.37
N ARG A 2 -21.79 -21.21 4.58
CA ARG A 2 -20.38 -20.82 4.71
C ARG A 2 -20.27 -19.85 5.89
N VAL A 3 -19.29 -20.04 6.78
CA VAL A 3 -19.02 -19.07 7.85
C VAL A 3 -18.31 -17.87 7.22
N ASP A 4 -18.99 -16.72 7.20
CA ASP A 4 -18.46 -15.45 6.72
C ASP A 4 -18.25 -14.46 7.87
N PHE A 5 -17.72 -13.28 7.55
CA PHE A 5 -17.40 -12.26 8.53
C PHE A 5 -18.63 -11.78 9.31
N LEU A 6 -19.79 -11.66 8.66
CA LEU A 6 -21.03 -11.25 9.33
C LEU A 6 -21.51 -12.35 10.26
N GLN A 7 -21.46 -13.60 9.82
CA GLN A 7 -21.84 -14.75 10.64
C GLN A 7 -20.97 -14.85 11.90
N LEU A 8 -19.65 -14.62 11.80
CA LEU A 8 -18.75 -14.58 12.97
C LEU A 8 -19.16 -13.50 13.97
N MET A 9 -19.54 -12.31 13.50
CA MET A 9 -20.00 -11.23 14.37
C MET A 9 -21.34 -11.57 15.04
N ILE A 10 -22.29 -12.18 14.30
CA ILE A 10 -23.58 -12.63 14.87
C ILE A 10 -23.36 -13.73 15.90
N ASP A 11 -22.48 -14.69 15.66
CA ASP A 11 -22.21 -15.77 16.60
C ASP A 11 -21.50 -15.27 17.86
N SER A 12 -20.73 -14.18 17.78
CA SER A 12 -20.18 -13.52 18.98
C SER A 12 -21.25 -12.98 19.92
N GLN A 13 -22.47 -12.74 19.44
CA GLN A 13 -23.61 -12.32 20.30
C GLN A 13 -24.15 -13.47 21.15
N LYS A 14 -23.97 -14.71 20.68
CA LYS A 14 -24.52 -15.94 21.30
C LYS A 14 -23.62 -16.55 22.36
N ASP A 15 -22.33 -16.19 22.39
CA ASP A 15 -21.30 -16.84 23.22
C ASP A 15 -21.33 -16.40 24.71
N ASN A 16 -22.44 -15.81 25.18
CA ASN A 16 -22.64 -15.44 26.60
C ASN A 16 -22.98 -16.64 27.51
N ASP A 17 -23.41 -17.79 26.97
CA ASP A 17 -23.96 -18.88 27.79
C ASP A 17 -23.01 -20.07 28.06
N THR A 18 -21.83 -20.16 27.42
CA THR A 18 -20.96 -21.34 27.58
C THR A 18 -19.48 -21.09 27.31
N LYS A 19 -18.69 -20.61 28.29
CA LYS A 19 -17.28 -21.03 28.46
C LYS A 19 -16.85 -21.07 29.93
N THR A 20 -16.64 -22.28 30.42
CA THR A 20 -15.87 -22.63 31.61
C THR A 20 -14.37 -22.38 31.37
N GLY A 21 -13.79 -21.39 32.07
CA GLY A 21 -12.33 -21.34 32.31
C GLY A 21 -11.48 -20.36 31.49
N GLY A 22 -12.06 -19.47 30.68
CA GLY A 22 -11.35 -18.36 30.01
C GLY A 22 -11.94 -17.00 30.40
N GLU A 23 -11.18 -15.90 30.23
CA GLU A 23 -11.73 -14.55 30.41
C GLU A 23 -12.98 -14.36 29.54
N PRO A 24 -14.05 -13.74 30.05
CA PRO A 24 -15.29 -13.58 29.32
C PRO A 24 -15.06 -12.71 28.07
N THR A 25 -15.21 -13.32 26.88
CA THR A 25 -15.28 -12.58 25.62
C THR A 25 -16.56 -11.74 25.62
N LYS A 26 -16.42 -10.42 25.67
CA LYS A 26 -17.55 -9.49 25.59
C LYS A 26 -18.32 -9.72 24.28
N ALA A 27 -19.60 -10.08 24.37
CA ALA A 27 -20.49 -10.17 23.22
C ALA A 27 -20.61 -8.82 22.51
N LEU A 28 -20.62 -8.84 21.17
CA LEU A 28 -20.82 -7.63 20.39
C LEU A 28 -22.29 -7.20 20.42
N THR A 29 -22.52 -5.90 20.64
CA THR A 29 -23.83 -5.27 20.45
C THR A 29 -24.12 -5.06 18.96
N ASP A 30 -25.39 -4.92 18.58
CA ASP A 30 -25.78 -4.64 17.19
C ASP A 30 -25.07 -3.39 16.63
N HIS A 31 -24.90 -2.37 17.47
CA HIS A 31 -24.16 -1.17 17.10
C HIS A 31 -22.68 -1.45 16.85
N GLU A 32 -22.02 -2.27 17.69
CA GLU A 32 -20.63 -2.67 17.47
C GLU A 32 -20.49 -3.50 16.18
N ILE A 33 -21.42 -4.44 15.91
CA ILE A 33 -21.43 -5.22 14.65
C ILE A 33 -21.58 -4.31 13.44
N LEU A 34 -22.56 -3.42 13.46
CA LEU A 34 -22.79 -2.47 12.37
C LEU A 34 -21.57 -1.56 12.16
N SER A 35 -20.96 -1.09 13.24
CA SER A 35 -19.76 -0.25 13.19
C SER A 35 -18.58 -1.01 12.56
N GLN A 36 -18.34 -2.26 12.96
CA GLN A 36 -17.30 -3.09 12.34
C GLN A 36 -17.60 -3.35 10.87
N ALA A 37 -18.84 -3.72 10.52
CA ALA A 37 -19.23 -3.96 9.12
C ALA A 37 -18.96 -2.73 8.22
N MET A 38 -19.34 -1.53 8.69
CA MET A 38 -19.07 -0.29 7.96
C MET A 38 -17.58 -0.02 7.78
N ILE A 39 -16.77 -0.21 8.84
CA ILE A 39 -15.31 -0.04 8.76
C ILE A 39 -14.70 -1.00 7.74
N PHE A 40 -15.12 -2.27 7.73
CA PHE A 40 -14.60 -3.27 6.79
C PHE A 40 -14.98 -2.96 5.34
N ILE A 41 -16.21 -2.48 5.08
CA ILE A 41 -16.63 -2.06 3.74
C ILE A 41 -15.78 -0.89 3.25
N PHE A 42 -15.67 0.17 4.06
CA PHE A 42 -14.90 1.35 3.69
C PHE A 42 -13.41 1.04 3.51
N ALA A 43 -12.80 0.35 4.48
CA ALA A 43 -11.40 -0.02 4.41
C ALA A 43 -11.11 -0.95 3.22
N GLY A 44 -11.98 -1.92 2.95
CA GLY A 44 -11.82 -2.84 1.82
C GLY A 44 -11.94 -2.15 0.47
N TYR A 45 -12.88 -1.22 0.32
CA TYR A 45 -13.12 -0.49 -0.92
C TYR A 45 -12.02 0.54 -1.19
N GLU A 46 -11.93 1.57 -0.35
CA GLU A 46 -11.13 2.78 -0.62
C GLU A 46 -9.64 2.48 -0.72
N THR A 47 -9.13 1.64 0.20
CA THR A 47 -7.68 1.38 0.25
C THR A 47 -7.22 0.47 -0.88
N SER A 48 -8.00 -0.56 -1.22
CA SER A 48 -7.65 -1.50 -2.29
C SER A 48 -7.78 -0.83 -3.66
N SER A 49 -8.86 -0.07 -3.91
CA SER A 49 -9.06 0.64 -5.16
C SER A 49 -7.95 1.66 -5.41
N SER A 50 -7.63 2.49 -4.40
CA SER A 50 -6.54 3.47 -4.48
C SER A 50 -5.20 2.81 -4.76
N THR A 51 -4.90 1.69 -4.07
CA THR A 51 -3.65 0.95 -4.30
C THR A 51 -3.57 0.40 -5.71
N MET A 52 -4.66 -0.18 -6.24
CA MET A 52 -4.71 -0.67 -7.62
C MET A 52 -4.57 0.47 -8.63
N SER A 53 -5.17 1.64 -8.38
CA SER A 53 -5.03 2.81 -9.24
C SER A 53 -3.58 3.32 -9.29
N PHE A 54 -2.92 3.46 -8.14
CA PHE A 54 -1.50 3.85 -8.12
C PHE A 54 -0.58 2.80 -8.74
N LEU A 55 -0.88 1.52 -8.54
CA LEU A 55 -0.15 0.43 -9.18
C LEU A 55 -0.31 0.47 -10.71
N ALA A 56 -1.54 0.66 -11.21
CA ALA A 56 -1.79 0.81 -12.64
C ALA A 56 -1.08 2.05 -13.21
N TYR A 57 -1.09 3.18 -12.50
CA TYR A 57 -0.34 4.38 -12.87
C TYR A 57 1.18 4.09 -12.95
N ASN A 58 1.75 3.48 -11.91
CA ASN A 58 3.17 3.13 -11.87
C ASN A 58 3.57 2.19 -13.01
N LEU A 59 2.72 1.23 -13.36
CA LEU A 59 2.95 0.33 -14.49
C LEU A 59 2.86 1.06 -15.83
N ALA A 60 1.85 1.92 -16.01
CA ALA A 60 1.66 2.69 -17.24
C ALA A 60 2.83 3.66 -17.51
N THR A 61 3.37 4.29 -16.46
CA THR A 61 4.52 5.20 -16.57
C THR A 61 5.87 4.48 -16.58
N ASN A 62 5.91 3.16 -16.34
CA ASN A 62 7.12 2.34 -16.40
C ASN A 62 6.92 1.09 -17.28
N PRO A 63 6.82 1.24 -18.62
CA PRO A 63 6.44 0.14 -19.51
C PRO A 63 7.35 -1.08 -19.44
N HIS A 64 8.67 -0.87 -19.25
CA HIS A 64 9.62 -1.98 -19.08
C HIS A 64 9.27 -2.86 -17.86
N THR A 65 8.91 -2.23 -16.74
CA THR A 65 8.48 -2.94 -15.53
C THR A 65 7.19 -3.71 -15.77
N MET A 66 6.23 -3.10 -16.49
CA MET A 66 4.98 -3.75 -16.86
C MET A 66 5.20 -4.94 -17.78
N THR A 67 6.03 -4.83 -18.81
CA THR A 67 6.38 -5.95 -19.70
C THR A 67 6.99 -7.10 -18.92
N LYS A 68 7.98 -6.84 -18.05
CA LYS A 68 8.59 -7.87 -17.20
C LYS A 68 7.59 -8.55 -16.26
N LEU A 69 6.60 -7.80 -15.75
CA LEU A 69 5.52 -8.37 -14.94
C LEU A 69 4.57 -9.23 -15.78
N GLN A 70 4.22 -8.79 -17.00
CA GLN A 70 3.40 -9.59 -17.92
C GLN A 70 4.11 -10.89 -18.32
N GLU A 71 5.43 -10.87 -18.52
CA GLU A 71 6.23 -12.08 -18.78
C GLU A 71 6.19 -13.07 -17.60
N GLU A 72 6.26 -12.58 -16.35
CA GLU A 72 6.06 -13.42 -15.16
C GLU A 72 4.64 -14.01 -15.14
N ILE A 73 3.62 -13.19 -15.41
CA ILE A 73 2.21 -13.62 -15.48
C ILE A 73 2.02 -14.72 -16.54
N ASP A 74 2.55 -14.53 -17.74
CA ASP A 74 2.43 -15.49 -18.85
C ASP A 74 3.18 -16.80 -18.55
N THR A 75 4.28 -16.72 -17.81
CA THR A 75 5.03 -17.89 -17.36
C THR A 75 4.24 -18.71 -16.33
N VAL A 76 3.62 -18.03 -15.35
CA VAL A 76 2.88 -18.67 -14.26
C VAL A 76 1.50 -19.14 -14.71
N PHE A 77 0.84 -18.40 -15.60
CA PHE A 77 -0.53 -18.64 -16.09
C PHE A 77 -0.59 -18.61 -17.63
N PRO A 78 0.02 -19.59 -18.32
CA PRO A 78 0.13 -19.60 -19.78
C PRO A 78 -1.24 -19.62 -20.45
N ASN A 79 -1.35 -18.94 -21.60
CA ASN A 79 -2.59 -18.81 -22.38
C ASN A 79 -3.77 -18.26 -21.57
N LYS A 80 -3.50 -17.34 -20.62
CA LYS A 80 -4.52 -16.76 -19.73
C LYS A 80 -5.25 -17.83 -18.89
N ALA A 81 -4.49 -18.79 -18.38
CA ALA A 81 -5.03 -19.84 -17.52
C ALA A 81 -5.69 -19.22 -16.27
N PRO A 82 -6.77 -19.85 -15.74
CA PRO A 82 -7.42 -19.38 -14.52
C PRO A 82 -6.45 -19.28 -13.34
N ILE A 83 -6.49 -18.16 -12.63
CA ILE A 83 -5.59 -17.86 -11.52
C ILE A 83 -5.82 -18.84 -10.36
N GLN A 84 -4.73 -19.46 -9.90
CA GLN A 84 -4.71 -20.33 -8.72
C GLN A 84 -4.08 -19.59 -7.54
N TYR A 85 -4.65 -19.77 -6.35
CA TYR A 85 -4.24 -19.03 -5.15
C TYR A 85 -2.76 -19.24 -4.81
N GLU A 86 -2.29 -20.48 -4.76
CA GLU A 86 -0.92 -20.81 -4.39
C GLU A 86 0.08 -20.21 -5.38
N ALA A 87 -0.20 -20.33 -6.68
CA ALA A 87 0.65 -19.78 -7.74
C ALA A 87 0.70 -18.24 -7.69
N LEU A 88 -0.45 -17.58 -7.52
CA LEU A 88 -0.54 -16.12 -7.40
C LEU A 88 0.29 -15.60 -6.21
N MET A 89 0.26 -16.33 -5.09
CA MET A 89 0.97 -15.93 -3.88
C MET A 89 2.48 -16.20 -3.95
N GLN A 90 2.97 -16.91 -4.96
CA GLN A 90 4.39 -17.21 -5.20
C GLN A 90 5.04 -16.34 -6.29
N MET A 91 4.29 -15.41 -6.88
CA MET A 91 4.83 -14.48 -7.90
C MET A 91 5.73 -13.42 -7.27
N ASP A 92 7.04 -13.62 -7.39
CA ASP A 92 8.06 -12.82 -6.73
C ASP A 92 8.13 -11.39 -7.30
N TYR A 93 8.07 -11.24 -8.63
CA TYR A 93 8.19 -9.94 -9.26
C TYR A 93 6.92 -9.11 -9.07
N LEU A 94 5.72 -9.73 -9.13
CA LEU A 94 4.48 -9.10 -8.70
C LEU A 94 4.57 -8.57 -7.26
N ASP A 95 5.16 -9.34 -6.35
CA ASP A 95 5.41 -8.87 -4.98
C ASP A 95 6.35 -7.67 -4.94
N CYS A 96 7.42 -7.67 -5.74
CA CYS A 96 8.34 -6.55 -5.84
C CYS A 96 7.64 -5.27 -6.31
N VAL A 97 6.87 -5.37 -7.40
CA VAL A 97 6.14 -4.26 -8.01
C VAL A 97 5.08 -3.70 -7.04
N LEU A 98 4.31 -4.56 -6.38
CA LEU A 98 3.27 -4.14 -5.45
C LEU A 98 3.88 -3.45 -4.21
N ASN A 99 4.97 -4.00 -3.65
CA ASN A 99 5.62 -3.39 -2.50
C ASN A 99 6.23 -2.02 -2.84
N GLU A 100 6.86 -1.88 -4.01
CA GLU A 100 7.37 -0.58 -4.44
C GLU A 100 6.25 0.44 -4.67
N SER A 101 5.09 -0.02 -5.18
CA SER A 101 3.92 0.86 -5.34
C SER A 101 3.39 1.32 -3.99
N LEU A 102 3.38 0.44 -2.98
CA LEU A 102 2.97 0.77 -1.61
C LEU A 102 3.98 1.66 -0.87
N ARG A 103 5.27 1.58 -1.21
CA ARG A 103 6.30 2.50 -0.72
C ARG A 103 6.10 3.89 -1.30
N LEU A 104 5.93 4.00 -2.61
CA LEU A 104 5.73 5.29 -3.25
C LEU A 104 4.36 5.88 -2.92
N TYR A 105 3.29 5.10 -2.91
CA TYR A 105 1.95 5.63 -2.66
C TYR A 105 1.26 4.88 -1.52
N PRO A 106 1.71 5.08 -0.26
CA PRO A 106 1.03 4.51 0.89
C PRO A 106 -0.31 5.22 1.07
N VAL A 107 -1.40 4.46 1.10
CA VAL A 107 -2.76 5.01 1.34
C VAL A 107 -2.84 5.73 2.70
N MET A 108 -2.13 5.20 3.70
CA MET A 108 -1.99 5.83 5.01
C MET A 108 -0.63 6.53 5.11
N LEU A 109 -0.64 7.86 5.00
CA LEU A 109 0.56 8.73 4.99
C LEU A 109 1.28 8.83 6.34
N ARG A 110 0.63 8.35 7.41
CA ARG A 110 1.17 8.33 8.78
C ARG A 110 0.49 7.29 9.65
N LEU A 111 1.16 6.89 10.72
CA LEU A 111 0.60 6.08 11.80
C LEU A 111 0.55 6.90 13.09
N GLU A 112 -0.45 6.66 13.93
CA GLU A 112 -0.65 7.42 15.17
C GLU A 112 -0.77 6.49 16.38
N ARG A 113 -0.20 6.90 17.51
CA ARG A 113 -0.33 6.23 18.81
C ARG A 113 -0.54 7.26 19.91
N VAL A 114 -1.32 6.93 20.93
CA VAL A 114 -1.51 7.79 22.11
C VAL A 114 -0.79 7.17 23.30
N ALA A 115 0.08 7.94 23.95
CA ALA A 115 0.79 7.50 25.13
C ALA A 115 -0.16 7.38 26.34
N LYS A 116 -0.38 6.17 26.85
CA LYS A 116 -1.29 5.96 28.00
C LYS A 116 -0.71 6.41 29.35
N LYS A 117 0.59 6.64 29.41
CA LYS A 117 1.35 7.13 30.57
C LYS A 117 2.58 7.88 30.06
N THR A 118 3.14 8.76 30.89
CA THR A 118 4.43 9.38 30.61
C THR A 118 5.49 8.28 30.56
N VAL A 119 6.29 8.27 29.51
CA VAL A 119 7.34 7.28 29.25
C VAL A 119 8.55 7.99 28.66
N GLU A 120 9.74 7.47 28.95
CA GLU A 120 10.97 7.91 28.30
C GLU A 120 11.42 6.81 27.32
N ILE A 121 11.67 7.18 26.07
CA ILE A 121 12.16 6.28 25.01
C ILE A 121 13.40 6.93 24.41
N ASN A 122 14.55 6.26 24.50
CA ASN A 122 15.83 6.75 23.97
C ASN A 122 16.17 8.21 24.38
N GLY A 123 15.90 8.57 25.65
CA GLY A 123 16.14 9.92 26.17
C GLY A 123 15.05 10.95 25.83
N ILE A 124 14.02 10.56 25.07
CA ILE A 124 12.86 11.41 24.73
C ILE A 124 11.74 11.14 25.71
N VAL A 125 11.35 12.14 26.49
CA VAL A 125 10.18 12.07 27.38
C VAL A 125 8.92 12.33 26.57
N ILE A 126 8.05 11.32 26.51
CA ILE A 126 6.73 11.37 25.87
C ILE A 126 5.69 11.47 26.99
N PRO A 127 5.01 12.62 27.16
CA PRO A 127 3.98 12.80 28.18
C PRO A 127 2.79 11.86 27.98
N LYS A 128 2.09 11.55 29.08
CA LYS A 128 0.76 10.93 29.01
C LYS A 128 -0.16 11.75 28.08
N ASP A 129 -0.99 11.04 27.33
CA ASP A 129 -1.99 11.52 26.37
C ASP A 129 -1.39 12.23 25.13
N CYS A 130 -0.05 12.26 25.00
CA CYS A 130 0.63 12.72 23.81
C CYS A 130 0.37 11.80 22.61
N ILE A 131 0.06 12.39 21.45
CA ILE A 131 -0.05 11.69 20.17
C ILE A 131 1.34 11.62 19.54
N VAL A 132 1.82 10.40 19.33
CA VAL A 132 3.05 10.10 18.59
C VAL A 132 2.68 9.74 17.16
N LEU A 133 3.29 10.44 16.21
CA LEU A 133 3.09 10.27 14.78
C LEU A 133 4.33 9.63 14.15
N VAL A 134 4.13 8.58 13.37
CA VAL A 134 5.17 7.98 12.53
C VAL A 134 4.91 8.36 11.07
N PRO A 135 5.76 9.20 10.44
CA PRO A 135 5.48 9.77 9.13
C PRO A 135 5.88 8.80 8.02
N THR A 136 5.01 7.82 7.72
CA THR A 136 5.29 6.77 6.71
C THR A 136 5.57 7.35 5.34
N TRP A 137 4.84 8.37 4.88
CA TRP A 137 5.12 9.04 3.61
C TRP A 137 6.55 9.59 3.51
N THR A 138 7.02 10.23 4.58
CA THR A 138 8.38 10.80 4.65
C THR A 138 9.43 9.70 4.77
N LEU A 139 9.24 8.72 5.66
CA LEU A 139 10.15 7.59 5.83
C LEU A 139 10.32 6.78 4.54
N HIS A 140 9.23 6.60 3.78
CA HIS A 140 9.24 5.91 2.50
C HIS A 140 9.99 6.67 1.40
N ARG A 141 10.31 7.96 1.60
CA ARG A 141 10.98 8.83 0.62
C ARG A 141 12.28 9.42 1.11
N ASP A 142 12.75 9.01 2.27
CA ASP A 142 13.97 9.53 2.85
C ASP A 142 15.17 9.11 1.98
N PRO A 143 15.93 10.06 1.39
CA PRO A 143 17.08 9.73 0.55
C PRO A 143 18.24 9.08 1.33
N GLU A 144 18.25 9.18 2.67
CA GLU A 144 19.24 8.47 3.50
C GLU A 144 18.91 6.97 3.64
N ILE A 145 17.64 6.59 3.41
CA ILE A 145 17.14 5.21 3.50
C ILE A 145 16.97 4.60 2.10
N TRP A 146 16.48 5.39 1.14
CA TRP A 146 16.13 4.93 -0.21
C TRP A 146 16.92 5.72 -1.26
N SER A 147 17.82 5.06 -1.98
CA SER A 147 18.51 5.64 -3.14
C SER A 147 17.50 6.05 -4.22
N ASP A 148 17.55 7.24 -4.80
CA ASP A 148 16.55 7.72 -5.78
C ASP A 148 15.09 7.50 -5.30
N PRO A 149 14.70 8.10 -4.17
CA PRO A 149 13.49 7.72 -3.43
C PRO A 149 12.19 7.92 -4.21
N GLU A 150 12.20 8.77 -5.24
CA GLU A 150 11.02 9.09 -6.05
C GLU A 150 10.88 8.20 -7.29
N GLU A 151 11.89 7.40 -7.61
CA GLU A 151 11.85 6.46 -8.74
C GLU A 151 11.19 5.14 -8.35
N PHE A 152 10.36 4.60 -9.27
CA PHE A 152 9.70 3.32 -9.11
C PHE A 152 10.67 2.18 -9.46
N LYS A 153 11.32 1.59 -8.45
CA LYS A 153 12.29 0.49 -8.58
C LYS A 153 11.82 -0.77 -7.84
N PRO A 154 11.03 -1.65 -8.49
CA PRO A 154 10.58 -2.91 -7.89
C PRO A 154 11.72 -3.74 -7.27
N GLU A 155 12.91 -3.70 -7.87
CA GLU A 155 14.10 -4.44 -7.46
C GLU A 155 14.56 -4.16 -6.02
N ARG A 156 14.12 -3.06 -5.39
CA ARG A 156 14.35 -2.84 -3.95
C ARG A 156 13.78 -3.95 -3.08
N PHE A 157 12.67 -4.54 -3.52
CA PHE A 157 11.95 -5.58 -2.80
C PHE A 157 12.26 -6.99 -3.30
N SER A 158 13.33 -7.16 -4.10
CA SER A 158 13.81 -8.48 -4.52
C SER A 158 14.19 -9.32 -3.31
N LYS A 159 14.27 -10.65 -3.48
CA LYS A 159 14.64 -11.58 -2.40
C LYS A 159 15.98 -11.22 -1.76
N GLU A 160 16.93 -10.75 -2.57
CA GLU A 160 18.28 -10.38 -2.14
C GLU A 160 18.30 -9.10 -1.30
N ASN A 161 17.43 -8.14 -1.63
CA ASN A 161 17.42 -6.82 -1.00
C ASN A 161 16.42 -6.73 0.16
N LYS A 162 15.33 -7.49 0.12
CA LYS A 162 14.20 -7.37 1.06
C LYS A 162 14.59 -7.58 2.52
N GLU A 163 15.55 -8.47 2.79
CA GLU A 163 16.04 -8.72 4.15
C GLU A 163 16.87 -7.55 4.71
N SER A 164 17.39 -6.67 3.85
CA SER A 164 18.14 -5.48 4.26
C SER A 164 17.24 -4.29 4.64
N ILE A 165 15.95 -4.35 4.30
CA ILE A 165 15.01 -3.26 4.57
C ILE A 165 14.60 -3.32 6.05
N ASP A 166 14.88 -2.24 6.79
CA ASP A 166 14.38 -2.12 8.15
C ASP A 166 12.83 -2.10 8.14
N PRO A 167 12.17 -3.03 8.86
CA PRO A 167 10.70 -3.09 8.89
C PRO A 167 10.05 -1.83 9.47
N TYR A 168 10.79 -0.99 10.21
CA TYR A 168 10.31 0.28 10.75
C TYR A 168 10.58 1.49 9.84
N THR A 169 11.24 1.30 8.70
CA THR A 169 11.31 2.30 7.63
C THR A 169 10.27 2.02 6.54
N TYR A 170 9.86 0.76 6.35
CA TYR A 170 8.80 0.35 5.41
C TYR A 170 7.54 -0.19 6.12
N MET A 171 6.58 0.69 6.42
CA MET A 171 5.34 0.34 7.13
C MET A 171 4.02 0.69 6.39
N PRO A 172 3.78 0.22 5.15
CA PRO A 172 2.53 0.53 4.43
C PRO A 172 1.27 -0.02 5.11
N PHE A 173 1.42 -1.11 5.89
CA PHE A 173 0.35 -1.71 6.68
C PHE A 173 0.52 -1.48 8.18
N GLY A 174 1.44 -0.61 8.59
CA GLY A 174 1.83 -0.43 9.99
C GLY A 174 2.58 -1.64 10.58
N ALA A 175 2.96 -1.51 11.85
CA ALA A 175 3.71 -2.52 12.59
C ALA A 175 3.11 -2.77 13.99
N GLY A 176 3.43 -3.96 14.54
CA GLY A 176 3.00 -4.39 15.86
C GLY A 176 1.50 -4.75 15.96
N PRO A 177 0.94 -4.84 17.19
CA PRO A 177 -0.44 -5.32 17.43
C PRO A 177 -1.56 -4.45 16.85
N ARG A 178 -1.23 -3.28 16.30
CA ARG A 178 -2.15 -2.34 15.67
C ARG A 178 -1.78 -2.11 14.20
N ASN A 179 -1.19 -3.11 13.56
CA ASN A 179 -1.04 -3.16 12.11
C ASN A 179 -2.40 -3.44 11.43
N CYS A 180 -2.42 -3.36 10.11
CA CYS A 180 -3.62 -3.57 9.31
C CYS A 180 -4.10 -5.02 9.43
N ILE A 181 -5.29 -5.19 10.03
CA ILE A 181 -5.96 -6.50 10.13
C ILE A 181 -6.32 -7.08 8.76
N GLY A 182 -6.54 -6.21 7.76
CA GLY A 182 -6.92 -6.58 6.40
C GLY A 182 -5.74 -6.85 5.45
N MET A 183 -4.48 -6.73 5.91
CA MET A 183 -3.29 -6.78 5.05
C MET A 183 -3.30 -7.99 4.10
N ARG A 184 -3.47 -9.20 4.64
CA ARG A 184 -3.42 -10.43 3.83
C ARG A 184 -4.55 -10.48 2.79
N PHE A 185 -5.76 -10.10 3.19
CA PHE A 185 -6.91 -10.07 2.31
C PHE A 185 -6.72 -9.04 1.19
N ALA A 186 -6.29 -7.82 1.54
CA ALA A 186 -6.02 -6.75 0.57
C ALA A 186 -4.97 -7.18 -0.46
N LEU A 187 -3.84 -7.74 -0.01
CA LEU A 187 -2.78 -8.22 -0.91
C LEU A 187 -3.30 -9.29 -1.89
N ILE A 188 -4.09 -10.25 -1.42
CA ILE A 188 -4.68 -11.28 -2.30
C ILE A 188 -5.60 -10.64 -3.34
N MET A 189 -6.52 -9.77 -2.91
CA MET A 189 -7.51 -9.16 -3.80
C MET A 189 -6.85 -8.25 -4.84
N ILE A 190 -5.87 -7.44 -4.43
CA ILE A 190 -5.12 -6.55 -5.32
C ILE A 190 -4.34 -7.40 -6.34
N LYS A 191 -3.57 -8.40 -5.89
CA LYS A 191 -2.82 -9.28 -6.79
C LYS A 191 -3.73 -9.97 -7.80
N LEU A 192 -4.84 -10.55 -7.33
CA LEU A 192 -5.80 -11.25 -8.18
C LEU A 192 -6.35 -10.32 -9.28
N ALA A 193 -6.86 -9.16 -8.89
CA ALA A 193 -7.45 -8.20 -9.83
C ALA A 193 -6.41 -7.69 -10.84
N MET A 194 -5.19 -7.37 -10.39
CA MET A 194 -4.14 -6.88 -11.28
C MET A 194 -3.67 -7.94 -12.27
N VAL A 195 -3.53 -9.20 -11.84
CA VAL A 195 -3.15 -10.30 -12.75
C VAL A 195 -4.26 -10.57 -13.76
N GLU A 196 -5.53 -10.64 -13.35
CA GLU A 196 -6.68 -10.80 -14.27
C GLU A 196 -6.67 -9.71 -15.36
N ILE A 197 -6.44 -8.45 -14.97
CA ILE A 197 -6.36 -7.34 -15.92
C ILE A 197 -5.15 -7.51 -16.84
N LEU A 198 -3.96 -7.76 -16.29
CA LEU A 198 -2.71 -7.80 -17.05
C LEU A 198 -2.57 -9.02 -17.96
N GLN A 199 -3.30 -10.11 -17.70
CA GLN A 199 -3.43 -11.24 -18.64
C GLN A 199 -4.13 -10.83 -19.95
N SER A 200 -4.93 -9.76 -19.95
CA SER A 200 -5.74 -9.38 -21.11
C SER A 200 -5.51 -7.96 -21.61
N PHE A 201 -4.94 -7.08 -20.80
CA PHE A 201 -4.80 -5.68 -21.09
C PHE A 201 -3.42 -5.17 -20.68
N THR A 202 -3.01 -4.10 -21.33
CA THR A 202 -1.79 -3.36 -21.03
C THR A 202 -2.20 -1.93 -20.70
N PHE A 203 -1.74 -1.39 -19.57
CA PHE A 203 -1.98 0.00 -19.23
C PHE A 203 -1.08 0.92 -20.06
N SER A 204 -1.61 2.07 -20.48
CA SER A 204 -0.83 3.08 -21.18
C SER A 204 -1.24 4.46 -20.71
N VAL A 205 -0.30 5.40 -20.78
CA VAL A 205 -0.57 6.82 -20.52
C VAL A 205 -1.32 7.42 -21.71
N CYS A 206 -2.18 8.40 -21.45
CA CYS A 206 -2.81 9.25 -22.45
C CYS A 206 -2.40 10.72 -22.25
N ASP A 207 -2.81 11.61 -23.15
CA ASP A 207 -2.45 13.04 -23.11
C ASP A 207 -2.90 13.73 -21.81
N GLU A 208 -3.97 13.25 -21.19
CA GLU A 208 -4.49 13.75 -19.91
C GLU A 208 -3.80 13.14 -18.68
N THR A 209 -2.94 12.14 -18.85
CA THR A 209 -2.25 11.51 -17.72
C THR A 209 -1.19 12.46 -17.17
N GLU A 210 -1.36 12.89 -15.92
CA GLU A 210 -0.37 13.70 -15.21
C GLU A 210 0.85 12.85 -14.83
N VAL A 211 1.82 12.76 -15.73
CA VAL A 211 3.09 12.09 -15.45
C VAL A 211 3.97 13.03 -14.64
N ARG A 212 4.31 12.63 -13.41
CA ARG A 212 5.26 13.36 -12.56
C ARG A 212 6.60 13.47 -13.31
N ARG A 213 7.00 14.68 -13.68
CA ARG A 213 8.28 14.96 -14.34
C ARG A 213 9.43 14.67 -13.37
N SER A 214 10.56 14.18 -13.88
CA SER A 214 11.76 14.06 -13.06
C SER A 214 12.18 15.44 -12.51
N HIS A 215 12.92 15.45 -11.39
CA HIS A 215 13.48 16.70 -10.86
C HIS A 215 14.31 17.44 -11.93
N GLU A 216 15.06 16.70 -12.75
CA GLU A 216 15.87 17.25 -13.85
C GLU A 216 15.02 17.93 -14.95
N GLN A 217 13.89 17.33 -15.34
CA GLN A 217 12.99 17.95 -16.33
C GLN A 217 12.24 19.16 -15.77
N THR A 218 11.94 19.14 -14.48
CA THR A 218 11.34 20.29 -13.79
C THR A 218 12.32 21.46 -13.74
N GLU A 219 13.59 21.19 -13.44
CA GLU A 219 14.65 22.20 -13.38
C GLU A 219 14.98 22.77 -14.78
N TYR A 220 15.03 21.91 -15.81
CA TYR A 220 15.21 22.34 -17.20
C TYR A 220 14.08 23.26 -17.68
N ASP A 221 12.82 22.93 -17.40
CA ASP A 221 11.67 23.76 -17.81
C ASP A 221 11.60 25.08 -17.04
N ILE A 222 11.95 25.10 -15.74
CA ILE A 222 12.07 26.34 -14.97
C ILE A 222 13.15 27.24 -15.57
N ASN A 223 14.32 26.67 -15.89
CA ASN A 223 15.42 27.42 -16.50
C ASN A 223 15.06 27.92 -17.90
N LYS A 224 14.33 27.12 -18.70
CA LYS A 224 13.84 27.51 -20.02
C LYS A 224 12.77 28.62 -19.92
N HIS A 225 11.86 28.53 -18.96
CA HIS A 225 10.89 29.60 -18.72
C HIS A 225 11.55 30.89 -18.23
N GLN A 226 12.51 30.82 -17.31
CA GLN A 226 13.30 31.99 -16.90
C GLN A 226 14.09 32.58 -18.06
N TYR A 227 14.70 31.76 -18.91
CA TYR A 227 15.39 32.22 -20.12
C TYR A 227 14.44 32.95 -21.07
N LEU A 228 13.25 32.40 -21.33
CA LEU A 228 12.22 33.03 -22.17
C LEU A 228 11.67 34.32 -21.54
N PHE A 229 11.54 34.41 -20.21
CA PHE A 229 11.16 35.65 -19.52
C PHE A 229 12.26 36.72 -19.60
N GLN A 230 13.53 36.33 -19.51
CA GLN A 230 14.67 37.25 -19.57
C GLN A 230 14.97 37.74 -21.00
N HIS A 231 14.66 36.94 -22.03
CA HIS A 231 15.04 37.22 -23.42
C HIS A 231 13.86 37.37 -24.38
N GLY A 232 12.62 37.19 -23.92
CA GLY A 232 11.39 37.23 -24.72
C GLY A 232 10.68 38.58 -24.83
N HIS A 233 11.34 39.69 -24.49
CA HIS A 233 10.78 41.03 -24.65
C HIS A 233 11.08 41.65 -26.03
N HIS A 234 10.74 40.96 -27.13
CA HIS A 234 10.61 41.59 -28.45
C HIS A 234 9.65 40.77 -29.30
N LEU A 235 8.34 41.05 -29.19
CA LEU A 235 7.32 40.89 -30.24
C LEU A 235 5.95 41.29 -29.64
N PHE A 236 5.79 42.60 -29.43
CA PHE A 236 4.54 43.33 -29.58
C PHE A 236 4.90 44.69 -30.19
#